data_AF-A0A074S8Z3-F1
#
_entry.id   AF-A0A074S8Z3-F1
#
_cell.length_a   1.000
_cell.length_b   1.000
_cell.length_c   1.000
_cell.angle_alpha   90.00
_cell.angle_beta   90.00
_cell.angle_gamma   90.00
#
_symmetry.space_group_name_H-M   'P 1'
#
loop_
_entity.id
_entity.type
_entity.pdbx_description
1 polymer ?
#
loop_
_entity_poly.entity_id
_entity_poly.type
_entity_poly.pdbx_seq_one_letter_code
_entity_poly.pdbx_strand_id
1 'polypeptide(L)'
;AKTQTQNLVFPELESLHLGDLNLNVLRLLIEVIASGTYDLTIELTEASCTSYWSEDPEHPFNYNSVSHRPSGVHEILEMTSINKLVLTRNGGTFWGGSSTLHNLLGYTPKVKTLVLNGFMLDLAMLRALRPIPRPRAWGPVIFPKLKTLEFRYAKLAGPLVDLKPGFEDLLSRQRIQRMVIGTHAQESEYSVTRSIDEDDELIEWFKSKVPEFYLFPEINTIYKINDDTWQLWNA
;
A
#
# COMPACT_ATOMS: atom_id res chain seq x y z
N ALA A 1 5.95 -38.25 -5.04
CA ALA A 1 7.19 -37.93 -4.31
C ALA A 1 7.00 -36.58 -3.62
N LYS A 2 7.24 -36.47 -2.31
CA LYS A 2 7.25 -35.17 -1.63
C LYS A 2 8.61 -34.53 -1.90
N THR A 3 8.66 -33.55 -2.79
CA THR A 3 9.85 -32.72 -2.99
C THR A 3 10.08 -31.97 -1.68
N GLN A 4 11.17 -32.28 -0.99
CA GLN A 4 11.56 -31.58 0.23
C GLN A 4 12.16 -30.25 -0.20
N THR A 5 11.34 -29.19 -0.23
CA THR A 5 11.81 -27.84 -0.52
C THR A 5 12.80 -27.45 0.59
N GLN A 6 14.08 -27.35 0.26
CA GLN A 6 15.06 -26.77 1.17
C GLN A 6 14.78 -25.27 1.25
N ASN A 7 14.40 -24.81 2.43
CA ASN A 7 14.22 -23.37 2.63
C ASN A 7 15.60 -22.69 2.57
N LEU A 8 15.69 -21.63 1.77
CA LEU A 8 16.85 -20.77 1.70
C LEU A 8 16.91 -19.94 2.98
N VAL A 9 18.03 -20.05 3.70
CA VAL A 9 18.29 -19.31 4.94
C VAL A 9 19.32 -18.24 4.65
N PHE A 10 19.01 -17.00 5.00
CA PHE A 10 19.92 -15.86 4.91
C PHE A 10 20.14 -15.29 6.31
N PRO A 11 21.12 -15.82 7.08
CA PRO A 11 21.26 -15.51 8.50
C PRO A 11 21.63 -14.04 8.78
N GLU A 12 22.35 -13.40 7.87
CA GLU A 12 22.79 -12.00 7.97
C GLU A 12 21.86 -11.03 7.21
N LEU A 13 20.69 -11.50 6.74
CA LEU A 13 19.77 -10.63 6.03
C LEU A 13 19.10 -9.67 7.01
N GLU A 14 19.30 -8.37 6.81
CA GLU A 14 18.65 -7.34 7.62
C GLU A 14 17.31 -6.91 7.01
N SER A 15 17.22 -6.85 5.69
CA SER A 15 16.01 -6.42 4.97
C SER A 15 15.81 -7.19 3.68
N LEU A 16 14.55 -7.49 3.33
CA LEU A 16 14.16 -8.11 2.08
C LEU A 16 13.06 -7.28 1.42
N HIS A 17 13.28 -6.81 0.19
CA HIS A 17 12.26 -6.11 -0.60
C HIS A 17 11.80 -7.00 -1.76
N LEU A 18 10.52 -7.33 -1.78
CA LEU A 18 9.87 -8.09 -2.86
C LEU A 18 8.85 -7.17 -3.51
N GLY A 19 9.21 -6.59 -4.66
CA GLY A 19 8.37 -5.62 -5.36
C GLY A 19 8.11 -5.99 -6.81
N ASP A 20 6.93 -5.60 -7.29
CA ASP A 20 6.48 -5.78 -8.67
C ASP A 20 6.58 -7.23 -9.18
N LEU A 21 6.28 -8.17 -8.28
CA LEU A 21 6.25 -9.60 -8.60
C LEU A 21 4.83 -10.06 -8.87
N ASN A 22 4.71 -10.93 -9.87
CA ASN A 22 3.52 -11.75 -10.07
C ASN A 22 3.21 -12.58 -8.79
N LEU A 23 1.93 -12.70 -8.43
CA LEU A 23 1.53 -13.35 -7.16
C LEU A 23 2.04 -14.79 -7.00
N ASN A 24 2.15 -15.55 -8.10
CA ASN A 24 2.72 -16.90 -8.07
C ASN A 24 4.22 -16.91 -7.73
N VAL A 25 4.98 -15.95 -8.25
CA VAL A 25 6.40 -15.79 -7.94
C VAL A 25 6.56 -15.33 -6.49
N LEU A 26 5.74 -14.36 -6.06
CA LEU A 26 5.74 -13.89 -4.68
C LEU A 26 5.46 -15.05 -3.70
N ARG A 27 4.46 -15.89 -3.99
CA ARG A 27 4.16 -17.10 -3.21
C ARG A 27 5.36 -18.02 -3.13
N LEU A 28 5.97 -18.35 -4.27
CA LEU A 28 7.12 -19.25 -4.33
C LEU A 28 8.30 -18.71 -3.51
N LEU A 29 8.59 -17.42 -3.60
CA LEU A 29 9.67 -16.81 -2.81
C LEU A 29 9.35 -16.83 -1.30
N ILE A 30 8.11 -16.58 -0.91
CA ILE A 30 7.70 -16.67 0.50
C ILE A 30 7.77 -18.11 1.03
N GLU A 31 7.48 -19.12 0.20
CA GLU A 31 7.59 -20.53 0.58
C GLU A 31 9.06 -20.99 0.68
N VAL A 32 9.91 -20.52 -0.23
CA VAL A 32 11.30 -20.95 -0.32
C VAL A 32 12.21 -20.19 0.63
N ILE A 33 11.98 -18.90 0.89
CA ILE A 33 12.81 -18.11 1.80
C ILE A 33 12.32 -18.35 3.22
N ALA A 34 13.20 -18.90 4.06
CA ALA A 34 12.89 -19.12 5.46
C ALA A 34 12.55 -17.79 6.14
N SER A 35 11.45 -17.77 6.91
CA SER A 35 11.12 -16.62 7.76
C SER A 35 12.29 -16.33 8.71
N GLY A 36 12.84 -15.12 8.62
CA GLY A 36 13.96 -14.67 9.45
C GLY A 36 13.58 -13.47 10.31
N THR A 37 14.61 -12.83 10.89
CA THR A 37 14.49 -11.58 11.65
C THR A 37 14.53 -10.33 10.78
N TYR A 38 14.68 -10.49 9.47
CA TYR A 38 14.76 -9.38 8.52
C TYR A 38 13.45 -8.58 8.45
N ASP A 39 13.57 -7.31 8.10
CA ASP A 39 12.43 -6.46 7.77
C ASP A 39 11.95 -6.77 6.34
N LEU A 40 10.81 -7.44 6.23
CA LEU A 40 10.19 -7.74 4.94
C LEU A 40 9.36 -6.56 4.43
N THR A 41 9.68 -6.12 3.22
CA THR A 41 8.86 -5.21 2.42
C THR A 41 8.23 -5.96 1.26
N ILE A 42 6.91 -5.84 1.13
CA ILE A 42 6.18 -6.29 -0.06
C ILE A 42 5.60 -5.08 -0.76
N GLU A 43 5.88 -4.97 -2.05
CA GLU A 43 5.30 -3.98 -2.95
C GLU A 43 4.39 -4.65 -3.98
N LEU A 44 3.12 -4.27 -3.97
CA LEU A 44 2.09 -4.77 -4.87
C LEU A 44 1.65 -3.67 -5.82
N THR A 45 1.81 -3.94 -7.12
CA THR A 45 1.23 -3.15 -8.21
C THR A 45 -0.04 -3.84 -8.69
N GLU A 46 -0.84 -3.23 -9.57
CA GLU A 46 -1.94 -3.98 -10.19
C GLU A 46 -1.39 -5.05 -11.16
N ALA A 47 -0.21 -4.82 -11.74
CA ALA A 47 0.47 -5.80 -12.60
C ALA A 47 0.78 -7.09 -11.83
N SER A 48 1.17 -6.99 -10.55
CA SER A 48 1.34 -8.15 -9.65
C SER A 48 0.13 -9.10 -9.67
N CYS A 49 -1.09 -8.57 -9.86
CA CYS A 49 -2.34 -9.31 -9.86
C CYS A 49 -2.79 -9.83 -11.23
N THR A 50 -2.19 -9.36 -12.34
CA THR A 50 -2.59 -9.74 -13.71
C THR A 50 -2.13 -11.13 -14.14
N SER A 51 -1.31 -11.81 -13.33
CA SER A 51 -0.64 -13.05 -13.72
C SER A 51 -1.37 -14.33 -13.29
N TYR A 52 -2.64 -14.28 -12.90
CA TYR A 52 -3.43 -15.52 -13.02
C TYR A 52 -3.56 -15.75 -14.52
N TRP A 53 -2.74 -16.68 -15.02
CA TRP A 53 -2.91 -17.27 -16.34
C TRP A 53 -4.40 -17.51 -16.50
N SER A 54 -5.06 -16.79 -17.42
CA SER A 54 -6.46 -17.11 -17.67
C SER A 54 -6.46 -18.56 -18.12
N GLU A 55 -7.13 -19.42 -17.36
CA GLU A 55 -7.39 -20.80 -17.79
C GLU A 55 -8.26 -20.83 -19.05
N ASP A 56 -8.78 -19.66 -19.46
CA ASP A 56 -9.49 -19.43 -20.69
C ASP A 56 -8.56 -18.82 -21.77
N PRO A 57 -8.08 -19.63 -22.74
CA PRO A 57 -7.28 -19.16 -23.88
C PRO A 57 -8.08 -18.33 -24.90
N GLU A 58 -9.42 -18.28 -24.81
CA GLU A 58 -10.24 -17.52 -25.76
C GLU A 58 -10.40 -16.05 -25.36
N HIS A 59 -10.29 -15.72 -24.07
CA HIS A 59 -10.53 -14.36 -23.55
C HIS A 59 -9.37 -13.85 -22.68
N PRO A 60 -8.17 -13.62 -23.27
CA PRO A 60 -6.94 -13.44 -22.50
C PRO A 60 -6.89 -12.17 -21.63
N PHE A 61 -7.72 -11.15 -21.87
CA PHE A 61 -7.69 -9.91 -21.07
C PHE A 61 -9.03 -9.18 -21.06
N ASN A 62 -9.89 -9.49 -20.08
CA ASN A 62 -11.01 -8.59 -19.75
C ASN A 62 -10.71 -7.84 -18.44
N TYR A 63 -9.98 -6.72 -18.56
CA TYR A 63 -9.69 -5.78 -17.46
C TYR A 63 -10.94 -5.26 -16.73
N ASN A 64 -12.12 -5.37 -17.34
CA ASN A 64 -13.39 -4.90 -16.80
C ASN A 64 -14.24 -6.01 -16.16
N SER A 65 -13.74 -7.24 -16.11
CA SER A 65 -14.42 -8.34 -15.43
C SER A 65 -14.21 -8.21 -13.92
N VAL A 66 -15.16 -7.53 -13.27
CA VAL A 66 -15.26 -7.34 -11.80
C VAL A 66 -15.24 -8.67 -11.01
N SER A 67 -15.33 -9.82 -11.70
CA SER A 67 -15.39 -11.16 -11.12
C SER A 67 -14.04 -11.89 -10.97
N HIS A 68 -12.93 -11.38 -11.51
CA HIS A 68 -11.60 -11.98 -11.29
C HIS A 68 -10.81 -11.22 -10.23
N ARG A 69 -11.35 -11.17 -9.01
CA ARG A 69 -10.48 -10.89 -7.86
C ARG A 69 -9.47 -12.04 -7.80
N PRO A 70 -8.15 -11.81 -7.80
CA PRO A 70 -7.16 -12.84 -7.56
C PRO A 70 -7.41 -13.46 -6.18
N SER A 71 -8.15 -14.57 -6.17
CA SER A 71 -8.39 -15.40 -5.01
C SER A 71 -7.06 -16.01 -4.60
N GLY A 72 -6.38 -15.39 -3.64
CA GLY A 72 -5.09 -15.88 -3.14
C GLY A 72 -4.16 -14.80 -2.58
N VAL A 73 -4.39 -13.52 -2.85
CA VAL A 73 -3.57 -12.43 -2.27
C VAL A 73 -3.54 -12.54 -0.73
N HIS A 74 -4.70 -12.77 -0.11
CA HIS A 74 -4.79 -12.92 1.34
C HIS A 74 -3.98 -14.11 1.85
N GLU A 75 -4.05 -15.26 1.17
CA GLU A 75 -3.28 -16.45 1.54
C GLU A 75 -1.77 -16.13 1.55
N ILE A 76 -1.28 -15.47 0.51
CA ILE A 76 0.14 -15.10 0.39
C ILE A 76 0.55 -14.12 1.50
N LEU A 77 -0.28 -13.12 1.79
CA LEU A 77 0.00 -12.12 2.81
C LEU A 77 -0.04 -12.70 4.23
N GLU A 78 -0.85 -13.73 4.48
CA GLU A 78 -0.92 -14.44 5.76
C GLU A 78 0.24 -15.42 5.98
N MET A 79 0.92 -15.86 4.92
CA MET A 79 2.03 -16.83 5.00
C MET A 79 3.28 -16.28 5.69
N THR A 80 3.45 -14.96 5.76
CA THR A 80 4.68 -14.35 6.29
C THR A 80 4.44 -13.07 7.09
N SER A 81 5.45 -12.69 7.87
CA SER A 81 5.44 -11.44 8.62
C SER A 81 5.90 -10.30 7.73
N ILE A 82 4.98 -9.42 7.34
CA ILE A 82 5.29 -8.24 6.53
C ILE A 82 5.48 -7.03 7.45
N ASN A 83 6.60 -6.34 7.31
CA ASN A 83 6.94 -5.16 8.11
C ASN A 83 6.49 -3.88 7.41
N LYS A 84 6.71 -3.83 6.09
CA LYS A 84 6.31 -2.71 5.22
C LYS A 84 5.49 -3.21 4.04
N LEU A 85 4.36 -2.56 3.81
CA LEU A 85 3.51 -2.80 2.66
C LEU A 85 3.47 -1.55 1.79
N VAL A 86 3.78 -1.71 0.51
CA VAL A 86 3.65 -0.67 -0.50
C VAL A 86 2.57 -1.11 -1.48
N LEU A 87 1.56 -0.28 -1.67
CA LEU A 87 0.52 -0.50 -2.67
C LEU A 87 0.64 0.60 -3.72
N THR A 88 0.73 0.20 -4.99
CA THR A 88 0.86 1.14 -6.10
C THR A 88 -0.31 0.97 -7.07
N ARG A 89 -1.03 2.08 -7.29
CA ARG A 89 -2.12 2.16 -8.25
C ARG A 89 -1.63 2.73 -9.58
N ASN A 90 -1.65 1.93 -10.63
CA ASN A 90 -1.17 2.28 -11.98
C ASN A 90 -2.31 2.45 -13.02
N GLY A 91 -3.56 2.65 -12.59
CA GLY A 91 -4.65 3.11 -13.47
C GLY A 91 -5.96 2.34 -13.33
N GLY A 92 -5.93 1.14 -12.77
CA GLY A 92 -7.11 0.32 -12.52
C GLY A 92 -7.83 0.63 -11.20
N THR A 93 -8.72 -0.29 -10.83
CA THR A 93 -9.63 -0.18 -9.68
C THR A 93 -9.35 -1.22 -8.60
N PHE A 94 -8.41 -2.14 -8.83
CA PHE A 94 -8.24 -3.34 -8.00
C PHE A 94 -7.90 -2.99 -6.55
N TRP A 95 -6.86 -2.18 -6.35
CA TRP A 95 -6.47 -1.70 -5.04
C TRP A 95 -7.28 -0.49 -4.57
N GLY A 96 -7.98 0.20 -5.49
CA GLY A 96 -8.56 1.53 -5.25
C GLY A 96 -9.73 1.58 -4.27
N GLY A 97 -10.30 0.44 -3.87
CA GLY A 97 -11.42 0.37 -2.95
C GLY A 97 -10.99 0.41 -1.48
N SER A 98 -11.61 1.29 -0.70
CA SER A 98 -11.44 1.37 0.77
C SER A 98 -11.70 0.03 1.47
N SER A 99 -12.71 -0.74 1.03
CA SER A 99 -12.98 -2.09 1.54
C SER A 99 -11.85 -3.09 1.23
N THR A 100 -11.27 -3.00 0.03
CA THR A 100 -10.15 -3.88 -0.37
C THR A 100 -8.93 -3.61 0.51
N LEU A 101 -8.59 -2.32 0.69
CA LEU A 101 -7.49 -1.93 1.57
C LEU A 101 -7.72 -2.39 3.00
N HIS A 102 -8.92 -2.17 3.55
CA HIS A 102 -9.26 -2.58 4.91
C HIS A 102 -9.06 -4.09 5.13
N ASN A 103 -9.56 -4.91 4.20
CA ASN A 103 -9.40 -6.36 4.27
C ASN A 103 -7.94 -6.77 4.18
N LEU A 104 -7.17 -6.14 3.27
CA LEU A 104 -5.76 -6.41 3.09
C LEU A 104 -4.92 -6.09 4.34
N LEU A 105 -5.25 -5.00 5.03
CA LEU A 105 -4.67 -4.69 6.33
C LEU A 105 -5.06 -5.73 7.39
N GLY A 106 -6.28 -6.28 7.34
CA GLY A 106 -6.70 -7.40 8.19
C GLY A 106 -5.82 -8.64 8.04
N TYR A 107 -5.33 -8.92 6.83
CA TYR A 107 -4.42 -10.04 6.55
C TYR A 107 -2.96 -9.76 6.89
N THR A 108 -2.62 -8.51 7.22
CA THR A 108 -1.23 -8.08 7.45
C THR A 108 -1.03 -7.41 8.81
N PRO A 109 -1.35 -8.08 9.93
CA PRO A 109 -1.42 -7.46 11.25
C PRO A 109 -0.08 -6.98 11.81
N LYS A 110 1.04 -7.42 11.24
CA LYS A 110 2.39 -7.03 11.67
C LYS A 110 2.96 -5.83 10.92
N VAL A 111 2.25 -5.34 9.89
CA VAL A 111 2.68 -4.15 9.13
C VAL A 111 2.77 -2.95 10.05
N LYS A 112 3.91 -2.26 9.97
CA LYS A 112 4.20 -1.01 10.68
C LYS A 112 4.28 0.17 9.73
N THR A 113 4.64 -0.07 8.47
CA THR A 113 4.79 0.96 7.45
C THR A 113 3.85 0.67 6.30
N LEU A 114 2.93 1.59 6.02
CA LEU A 114 2.06 1.53 4.86
C LEU A 114 2.37 2.69 3.93
N VAL A 115 2.61 2.37 2.65
CA VAL A 115 2.80 3.35 1.58
C VAL A 115 1.71 3.13 0.53
N LEU A 116 0.98 4.20 0.20
CA LEU A 116 -0.13 4.21 -0.75
C LEU A 116 0.23 5.16 -1.91
N ASN A 117 0.69 4.60 -3.02
CA ASN A 117 1.10 5.35 -4.22
C ASN A 117 -0.07 5.49 -5.20
N GLY A 118 -0.44 6.71 -5.56
CA GLY A 118 -1.47 7.00 -6.57
C GLY A 118 -2.91 6.78 -6.09
N PHE A 119 -3.12 6.68 -4.77
CA PHE A 119 -4.44 6.46 -4.19
C PHE A 119 -5.26 7.75 -4.10
N MET A 120 -6.57 7.59 -4.06
CA MET A 120 -7.47 8.68 -3.66
C MET A 120 -7.35 8.87 -2.14
N LEU A 121 -7.00 10.08 -1.70
CA LEU A 121 -7.01 10.46 -0.30
C LEU A 121 -8.35 11.15 -0.01
N ASP A 122 -9.26 10.39 0.61
CA ASP A 122 -10.59 10.84 1.02
C ASP A 122 -11.00 10.23 2.38
N LEU A 123 -12.18 10.59 2.88
CA LEU A 123 -12.68 10.07 4.15
C LEU A 123 -12.91 8.54 4.13
N ALA A 124 -13.26 7.95 2.99
CA ALA A 124 -13.45 6.51 2.89
C ALA A 124 -12.11 5.77 3.03
N MET A 125 -11.04 6.32 2.43
CA MET A 125 -9.67 5.84 2.55
C MET A 125 -9.19 5.90 4.00
N LEU A 126 -9.36 7.04 4.68
CA LEU A 126 -8.98 7.19 6.09
C LEU A 126 -9.76 6.22 7.01
N ARG A 127 -11.03 5.95 6.70
CA ARG A 127 -11.84 4.96 7.43
C ARG A 127 -11.38 3.51 7.20
N ALA A 128 -10.77 3.21 6.06
CA ALA A 128 -10.22 1.87 5.78
C ALA A 128 -8.98 1.56 6.65
N LEU A 129 -8.21 2.59 7.01
CA LEU A 129 -6.96 2.50 7.77
C LEU A 129 -7.14 2.28 9.27
N ARG A 130 -8.35 2.00 9.73
CA ARG A 130 -8.67 1.76 11.14
C ARG A 130 -9.42 0.45 11.34
N PRO A 131 -9.23 -0.24 12.47
CA PRO A 131 -10.03 -1.40 12.81
C PRO A 131 -11.52 -1.04 12.91
N ILE A 132 -12.39 -1.94 12.43
CA ILE A 132 -13.83 -1.80 12.62
C ILE A 132 -14.16 -2.01 14.11
N PRO A 133 -14.92 -1.10 14.76
CA PRO A 133 -15.40 -1.32 16.12
C PRO A 133 -16.26 -2.59 16.17
N ARG A 134 -15.88 -3.55 17.03
CA ARG A 134 -16.65 -4.78 17.24
C ARG A 134 -16.92 -4.99 18.74
N PRO A 135 -18.04 -5.65 19.10
CA PRO A 135 -18.31 -5.98 20.50
C PRO A 135 -17.16 -6.80 21.10
N ARG A 136 -16.82 -6.54 22.37
CA ARG A 136 -15.70 -7.23 23.06
C ARG A 136 -15.84 -8.76 23.06
N ALA A 137 -17.06 -9.28 22.95
CA ALA A 137 -17.35 -10.71 22.88
C ALA A 137 -16.78 -11.42 21.64
N TRP A 138 -16.37 -10.68 20.59
CA TRP A 138 -15.92 -11.24 19.32
C TRP A 138 -14.40 -11.48 19.27
N GLY A 139 -13.69 -11.27 20.37
CA GLY A 139 -12.24 -11.44 20.47
C GLY A 139 -11.43 -10.21 20.05
N PRO A 140 -10.09 -10.31 20.04
CA PRO A 140 -9.22 -9.20 19.69
C PRO A 140 -9.34 -8.85 18.21
N VAL A 141 -9.33 -7.55 17.89
CA VAL A 141 -9.32 -7.09 16.50
C VAL A 141 -7.92 -7.28 15.92
N ILE A 142 -7.82 -8.11 14.88
CA ILE A 142 -6.60 -8.33 14.11
C ILE A 142 -6.51 -7.20 13.07
N PHE A 143 -5.64 -6.22 13.33
CA PHE A 143 -5.39 -5.09 12.45
C PHE A 143 -4.02 -4.49 12.74
N PRO A 144 -3.28 -3.97 11.74
CA PRO A 144 -1.96 -3.41 11.92
C PRO A 144 -1.98 -2.17 12.81
N LYS A 145 -0.92 -2.05 13.62
CA LYS A 145 -0.59 -0.84 14.37
C LYS A 145 0.46 -0.08 13.58
N LEU A 146 0.01 0.77 12.66
CA LEU A 146 0.89 1.55 11.82
C LEU A 146 1.69 2.53 12.68
N LYS A 147 2.97 2.67 12.34
CA LYS A 147 3.89 3.68 12.83
C LYS A 147 4.20 4.70 11.75
N THR A 148 4.22 4.26 10.49
CA THR A 148 4.49 5.10 9.33
C THR A 148 3.36 4.97 8.32
N LEU A 149 2.81 6.09 7.90
CA LEU A 149 1.78 6.16 6.87
C LEU A 149 2.19 7.18 5.81
N GLU A 150 2.34 6.72 4.58
CA GLU A 150 2.73 7.57 3.46
C GLU A 150 1.67 7.51 2.37
N PHE A 151 1.04 8.64 2.09
CA PHE A 151 0.31 8.87 0.86
C PHE A 151 1.27 9.51 -0.12
N ARG A 152 1.49 8.88 -1.26
CA ARG A 152 2.39 9.36 -2.31
C ARG A 152 1.60 9.51 -3.59
N TYR A 153 1.84 10.59 -4.32
CA TYR A 153 1.16 10.93 -5.56
C TYR A 153 -0.37 10.85 -5.40
N ALA A 154 -0.85 11.19 -4.21
CA ALA A 154 -2.24 10.99 -3.84
C ALA A 154 -3.13 12.00 -4.56
N LYS A 155 -4.29 11.54 -5.00
CA LYS A 155 -5.33 12.40 -5.59
C LYS A 155 -6.25 12.88 -4.47
N LEU A 156 -6.56 14.18 -4.45
CA LEU A 156 -7.50 14.77 -3.52
C LEU A 156 -8.83 15.06 -4.23
N ALA A 157 -9.96 14.79 -3.55
CA ALA A 157 -11.30 15.18 -4.04
C ALA A 157 -11.60 16.66 -3.81
N GLY A 158 -10.90 17.28 -2.86
CA GLY A 158 -11.10 18.63 -2.38
C GLY A 158 -9.95 19.02 -1.44
N PRO A 159 -10.07 20.17 -0.76
CA PRO A 159 -9.07 20.63 0.21
C PRO A 159 -8.73 19.59 1.29
N LEU A 160 -7.47 19.53 1.72
CA LEU A 160 -7.04 18.61 2.77
C LEU A 160 -7.71 18.91 4.11
N VAL A 161 -8.06 20.17 4.37
CA VAL A 161 -8.79 20.58 5.59
C VAL A 161 -10.12 19.85 5.77
N ASP A 162 -10.81 19.50 4.68
CA ASP A 162 -12.08 18.75 4.74
C ASP A 162 -11.87 17.32 5.28
N LEU A 163 -10.64 16.81 5.22
CA LEU A 163 -10.27 15.49 5.72
C LEU A 163 -9.80 15.52 7.18
N LYS A 164 -9.63 16.69 7.80
CA LYS A 164 -9.19 16.85 9.20
C LYS A 164 -9.97 15.96 10.18
N PRO A 165 -11.33 15.86 10.12
CA PRO A 165 -12.07 14.96 11.03
C PRO A 165 -11.72 13.48 10.84
N GLY A 166 -11.38 13.07 9.61
CA GLY A 166 -10.93 11.71 9.31
C GLY A 166 -9.54 11.42 9.89
N PHE A 167 -8.63 12.38 9.77
CA PHE A 167 -7.29 12.27 10.35
C PHE A 167 -7.32 12.33 11.88
N GLU A 168 -8.15 13.18 12.49
CA GLU A 168 -8.36 13.22 13.94
C GLU A 168 -8.75 11.85 14.49
N ASP A 169 -9.74 11.20 13.88
CA ASP A 169 -10.14 9.87 14.31
C ASP A 169 -9.01 8.84 14.08
N LEU A 170 -8.33 8.86 12.93
CA LEU A 170 -7.23 7.94 12.63
C LEU A 170 -6.09 8.07 13.66
N LEU A 171 -5.65 9.30 13.92
CA LEU A 171 -4.55 9.61 14.84
C LEU A 171 -4.93 9.39 16.31
N SER A 172 -6.22 9.45 16.65
CA SER A 172 -6.68 9.08 18.00
C SER A 172 -6.56 7.57 18.28
N ARG A 173 -6.59 6.73 17.24
CA ARG A 173 -6.59 5.27 17.33
C ARG A 173 -5.22 4.65 17.07
N GLN A 174 -4.39 5.34 16.29
CA GLN A 174 -3.08 4.88 15.84
C GLN A 174 -1.99 5.84 16.32
N ARG A 175 -0.88 5.31 16.83
CA ARG A 175 0.28 6.13 17.22
C ARG A 175 1.22 6.27 16.03
N ILE A 176 0.79 7.03 15.03
CA ILE A 176 1.61 7.35 13.86
C ILE A 176 2.77 8.24 14.30
N GLN A 177 4.00 7.78 14.03
CA GLN A 177 5.24 8.50 14.32
C GLN A 177 5.68 9.33 13.12
N ARG A 178 5.47 8.78 11.91
CA ARG A 178 5.82 9.41 10.64
C ARG A 178 4.64 9.41 9.69
N MET A 179 4.36 10.57 9.11
CA MET A 179 3.33 10.72 8.10
C MET A 179 3.85 11.55 6.93
N VAL A 180 3.63 11.04 5.72
CA VAL A 180 3.93 11.76 4.48
C VAL A 180 2.63 11.92 3.70
N ILE A 181 2.35 13.16 3.29
CA ILE A 181 1.27 13.48 2.36
C ILE A 181 1.93 14.13 1.13
N GLY A 182 2.22 13.28 0.15
CA GLY A 182 2.61 13.67 -1.20
C GLY A 182 1.39 13.67 -2.09
N THR A 183 0.94 14.83 -2.57
CA THR A 183 -0.23 14.90 -3.45
C THR A 183 0.18 15.17 -4.89
N HIS A 184 -0.60 14.62 -5.80
CA HIS A 184 -0.46 14.84 -7.23
C HIS A 184 -0.83 16.29 -7.58
N ALA A 185 0.16 17.12 -7.89
CA ALA A 185 -0.09 18.37 -8.61
C ALA A 185 -0.34 18.00 -10.08
N GLN A 186 -1.59 18.11 -10.56
CA GLN A 186 -1.85 17.85 -11.97
C GLN A 186 -1.24 18.97 -12.82
N GLU A 187 -0.18 18.64 -13.56
CA GLU A 187 0.23 19.38 -14.75
C GLU A 187 -0.79 19.08 -15.85
N SER A 188 -1.70 20.03 -16.10
CA SER A 188 -2.32 20.16 -17.41
C SER A 188 -1.78 21.46 -18.02
N GLU A 189 -1.68 21.56 -19.36
CA GLU A 189 -1.23 22.76 -20.09
C GLU A 189 -2.02 24.05 -19.75
N TYR A 190 -3.05 23.95 -18.91
CA TYR A 190 -3.92 25.03 -18.46
C TYR A 190 -3.92 25.25 -16.94
N SER A 191 -3.12 24.52 -16.15
CA SER A 191 -3.12 24.63 -14.69
C SER A 191 -1.74 24.96 -14.15
N VAL A 192 -1.58 26.24 -13.78
CA VAL A 192 -0.49 26.72 -12.94
C VAL A 192 -0.45 25.86 -11.67
N THR A 193 0.73 25.33 -11.37
CA THR A 193 1.06 24.63 -10.13
C THR A 193 0.66 25.49 -8.93
N ARG A 194 -0.51 25.22 -8.35
CA ARG A 194 -0.76 25.65 -6.98
C ARG A 194 0.04 24.70 -6.11
N SER A 195 0.85 25.28 -5.22
CA SER A 195 1.29 24.56 -4.03
C SER A 195 0.05 23.92 -3.37
N ILE A 196 0.24 22.88 -2.57
CA ILE A 196 -0.83 22.44 -1.67
C ILE A 196 -1.02 23.59 -0.67
N ASP A 197 -1.77 24.61 -1.09
CA ASP A 197 -2.02 25.88 -0.40
C ASP A 197 -3.08 25.59 0.66
N GLU A 198 -2.64 24.80 1.63
CA GLU A 198 -3.42 24.42 2.78
C GLU A 198 -3.12 25.38 3.91
N ASP A 199 -4.15 25.64 4.70
CA ASP A 199 -4.07 26.54 5.84
C ASP A 199 -2.89 26.18 6.75
N ASP A 200 -2.06 27.17 7.09
CA ASP A 200 -0.96 27.02 8.06
C ASP A 200 -1.47 26.39 9.36
N GLU A 201 -2.71 26.68 9.79
CA GLU A 201 -3.33 26.06 10.96
C GLU A 201 -3.46 24.54 10.82
N LEU A 202 -3.82 24.04 9.63
CA LEU A 202 -3.93 22.61 9.36
C LEU A 202 -2.55 21.95 9.41
N ILE A 203 -1.55 22.58 8.82
CA ILE A 203 -0.18 22.07 8.78
C ILE A 203 0.44 22.01 10.17
N GLU A 204 0.29 23.08 10.94
CA GLU A 204 0.73 23.13 12.32
C GLU A 204 -0.03 22.14 13.20
N TRP A 205 -1.34 21.92 12.94
CA TRP A 205 -2.08 20.85 13.57
C TRP A 205 -1.47 19.48 13.28
N PHE A 206 -1.14 19.15 12.03
CA PHE A 206 -0.48 17.87 11.70
C PHE A 206 0.87 17.70 12.39
N LYS A 207 1.74 18.73 12.35
CA LYS A 207 3.04 18.72 13.05
C LYS A 207 2.88 18.55 14.57
N SER A 208 1.81 19.09 15.15
CA SER A 208 1.51 18.92 16.58
C SER A 208 1.05 17.49 16.94
N LYS A 209 0.52 16.74 15.97
CA LYS A 209 -0.03 15.38 16.20
C LYS A 209 0.91 14.27 15.75
N VAL A 210 1.75 14.51 14.75
CA VAL A 210 2.67 13.53 14.18
C VAL A 210 4.10 14.07 14.27
N PRO A 211 5.00 13.41 15.03
CA PRO A 211 6.38 13.87 15.24
C PRO A 211 7.16 14.15 13.95
N GLU A 212 7.02 13.27 12.96
CA GLU A 212 7.66 13.40 11.66
C GLU A 212 6.60 13.57 10.56
N PHE A 213 6.06 14.78 10.44
CA PHE A 213 5.10 15.12 9.39
C PHE A 213 5.76 15.83 8.20
N TYR A 214 5.43 15.39 6.99
CA TYR A 214 5.87 16.01 5.74
C TYR A 214 4.70 16.18 4.77
N LEU A 215 4.54 17.39 4.25
CA LEU A 215 3.62 17.72 3.17
C LEU A 215 4.42 18.30 2.01
N PHE A 216 4.25 17.78 0.80
CA PHE A 216 4.86 18.39 -0.39
C PHE A 216 4.11 18.00 -1.66
N PRO A 217 4.11 18.87 -2.68
CA PRO A 217 3.64 18.50 -4.01
C PRO A 217 4.59 17.46 -4.61
N GLU A 218 4.06 16.35 -5.10
CA GLU A 218 4.83 15.35 -5.84
C GLU A 218 4.55 15.48 -7.34
N ILE A 219 5.62 15.61 -8.13
CA ILE A 219 5.55 15.55 -9.59
C ILE A 219 5.35 14.09 -9.94
N ASN A 220 4.23 13.75 -10.59
CA ASN A 220 3.90 12.37 -10.90
C ASN A 220 4.84 11.77 -11.95
N THR A 221 5.92 11.15 -11.47
CA THR A 221 6.81 10.32 -12.27
C THR A 221 6.43 8.84 -12.22
N ILE A 222 5.37 8.42 -11.51
CA ILE A 222 4.95 7.00 -11.46
C ILE A 222 4.71 6.49 -12.89
N TYR A 223 4.10 7.29 -13.76
CA TYR A 223 3.91 6.91 -15.16
C TYR A 223 5.20 6.84 -15.98
N LYS A 224 6.31 7.41 -15.50
CA LYS A 224 7.65 7.26 -16.11
C LYS A 224 8.45 6.08 -15.56
N ILE A 225 8.09 5.55 -14.40
CA ILE A 225 8.77 4.37 -13.82
C ILE A 225 8.21 3.07 -14.42
N ASN A 226 6.99 3.10 -14.99
CA ASN A 226 6.44 2.02 -15.81
C ASN A 226 7.05 1.92 -17.21
N ASP A 227 8.12 2.67 -17.55
CA ASP A 227 8.95 2.31 -18.69
C ASP A 227 9.77 1.07 -18.28
N ASP A 228 9.32 -0.09 -18.75
CA ASP A 228 9.80 -1.47 -18.55
C ASP A 228 11.32 -1.67 -18.73
N THR A 229 12.14 -0.98 -17.95
CA THR A 229 13.59 -1.16 -17.93
C THR A 229 14.06 -1.36 -16.51
N TRP A 230 14.07 -2.63 -16.11
CA TRP A 230 15.01 -3.10 -15.09
C TRP A 230 16.42 -2.71 -15.55
N GLN A 231 16.94 -1.57 -15.07
CA GLN A 231 18.36 -1.28 -15.19
C GLN A 231 19.08 -2.08 -14.11
N LEU A 232 19.34 -3.34 -14.43
CA LEU A 232 20.29 -4.15 -13.67
C LEU A 232 21.67 -3.49 -13.86
N TRP A 233 22.12 -2.81 -12.80
CA TRP A 233 23.42 -2.15 -12.65
C TRP A 233 23.61 -0.86 -13.47
N ASN A 234 23.74 0.27 -12.77
CA ASN A 234 24.56 1.37 -13.27
C ASN A 234 25.88 1.37 -12.50
N ALA A 235 26.96 1.17 -13.24
CA ALA A 235 28.34 1.38 -12.83
C ALA A 235 28.68 2.89 -12.78
#